data_AF-A0A3Q9BZF0-F1
#
_entry.id   AF-A0A3Q9BZF0-F1
#
_cell.length_a   1.000
_cell.length_b   1.000
_cell.length_c   1.000
_cell.angle_alpha   90.00
_cell.angle_beta   90.00
_cell.angle_gamma   90.00
#
_symmetry.space_group_name_H-M   'P 1'
#
loop_
_entity.id
_entity.type
_entity.pdbx_description
1 polymer ?
#
loop_
_entity_poly.entity_id
_entity_poly.type
_entity_poly.pdbx_seq_one_letter_code
_entity_poly.pdbx_strand_id
1 'polypeptide(L)'
;MHHTTRELRLAAALVEAADTLADGFDAEDHLRRVSDHCVELLAARAAGIMLVDTGRPVSFAASRRREEVALDLLQAQHAGGPCLDSYASGEPVPPVSIRVAHAAARWPEFTERALRHDIVSTFAVPLRRHGTLLGALNVFVPTLPDRTGSPGAAVEGGTPASAAEVLVAQALADAAAVGLRNHREYTQYRTLSAQLQEALSSRVRIEQAKGMLAERWGVRADDAFVALRQFARRHRLPLDRVASAVIERAVDDAALREAGGPPSGGPS
;
A
#
# COMPACT_ATOMS: atom_id res chain seq x y z
N MET A 1 5.12 -35.70 9.72
CA MET A 1 4.25 -34.71 10.38
C MET A 1 4.80 -33.27 10.31
N HIS A 2 6.09 -33.00 10.51
CA HIS A 2 6.63 -31.61 10.44
C HIS A 2 6.50 -30.90 9.08
N HIS A 3 6.53 -31.64 7.96
CA HIS A 3 6.46 -31.05 6.61
C HIS A 3 5.06 -30.47 6.31
N THR A 4 4.02 -31.25 6.58
CA THR A 4 2.61 -30.84 6.44
C THR A 4 2.29 -29.61 7.28
N THR A 5 2.87 -29.49 8.48
CA THR A 5 2.71 -28.28 9.31
C THR A 5 3.36 -27.05 8.69
N ARG A 6 4.51 -27.18 8.01
CA ARG A 6 5.18 -26.06 7.33
C ARG A 6 4.42 -25.63 6.08
N GLU A 7 3.91 -26.57 5.28
CA GLU A 7 3.09 -26.27 4.10
C GLU A 7 1.79 -25.56 4.49
N LEU A 8 1.12 -26.00 5.57
CA LEU A 8 -0.08 -25.34 6.08
C LEU A 8 0.20 -23.92 6.59
N ARG A 9 1.34 -23.70 7.27
CA ARG A 9 1.76 -22.35 7.69
C ARG A 9 2.08 -21.45 6.51
N LEU A 10 2.76 -21.98 5.49
CA LEU A 10 3.02 -21.23 4.27
C LEU A 10 1.73 -20.87 3.56
N ALA A 11 0.78 -21.80 3.41
CA ALA A 11 -0.51 -21.53 2.81
C ALA A 11 -1.28 -20.45 3.58
N ALA A 12 -1.32 -20.54 4.92
CA ALA A 12 -1.94 -19.52 5.77
C ALA A 12 -1.27 -18.15 5.61
N ALA A 13 0.07 -18.11 5.61
CA ALA A 13 0.84 -16.88 5.43
C ALA A 13 0.61 -16.24 4.06
N LEU A 14 0.51 -17.03 2.98
CA LEU A 14 0.22 -16.54 1.64
C LEU A 14 -1.20 -15.97 1.52
N VAL A 15 -2.19 -16.63 2.14
CA VAL A 15 -3.56 -16.13 2.18
C VAL A 15 -3.62 -14.80 2.94
N GLU A 16 -3.00 -14.73 4.12
CA GLU A 16 -2.95 -13.50 4.91
C GLU A 16 -2.19 -12.37 4.21
N ALA A 17 -1.09 -12.70 3.51
CA ALA A 17 -0.32 -11.73 2.72
C ALA A 17 -1.11 -11.19 1.51
N ALA A 18 -2.11 -11.93 1.01
CA ALA A 18 -2.98 -11.46 -0.07
C ALA A 18 -4.26 -10.76 0.45
N ASP A 19 -4.69 -11.05 1.68
CA ASP A 19 -5.94 -10.55 2.26
C ASP A 19 -5.83 -9.09 2.72
N THR A 20 -6.12 -8.18 1.80
CA THR A 20 -5.88 -6.74 1.92
C THR A 20 -7.12 -5.89 1.62
N LEU A 21 -8.27 -6.56 1.46
CA LEU A 21 -9.55 -5.94 1.08
C LEU A 21 -10.47 -5.67 2.29
N ALA A 22 -9.95 -5.78 3.51
CA ALA A 22 -10.68 -5.47 4.73
C ALA A 22 -10.75 -3.96 5.01
N ASP A 23 -11.85 -3.51 5.61
CA ASP A 23 -11.96 -2.14 6.13
C ASP A 23 -10.93 -1.93 7.25
N GLY A 24 -10.19 -0.80 7.22
CA GLY A 24 -9.13 -0.51 8.20
C GLY A 24 -7.75 -1.09 7.89
N PHE A 25 -7.49 -1.50 6.64
CA PHE A 25 -6.17 -1.95 6.21
C PHE A 25 -5.09 -0.88 6.46
N ASP A 26 -4.02 -1.30 7.14
CA ASP A 26 -2.77 -0.56 7.29
C ASP A 26 -1.64 -1.34 6.59
N ALA A 27 -1.01 -0.67 5.62
CA ALA A 27 0.05 -1.24 4.81
C ALA A 27 1.29 -1.60 5.63
N GLU A 28 1.65 -0.78 6.63
CA GLU A 28 2.83 -1.03 7.46
C GLU A 28 2.61 -2.26 8.34
N ASP A 29 1.46 -2.32 9.00
CA ASP A 29 1.05 -3.46 9.82
C ASP A 29 0.93 -4.76 9.01
N HIS A 30 0.45 -4.65 7.76
CA HIS A 30 0.41 -5.79 6.84
C HIS A 30 1.81 -6.30 6.49
N LEU A 31 2.71 -5.41 6.05
CA LEU A 31 4.09 -5.78 5.70
C LEU A 31 4.89 -6.28 6.91
N ARG A 32 4.57 -5.79 8.10
CA ARG A 32 5.09 -6.29 9.39
C ARG A 32 4.69 -7.75 9.62
N ARG A 33 3.41 -8.10 9.41
CA ARG A 33 2.93 -9.50 9.51
C ARG A 33 3.58 -10.42 8.47
N VAL A 34 3.76 -9.95 7.22
CA VAL A 34 4.52 -10.70 6.21
C VAL A 34 5.96 -10.95 6.66
N SER A 35 6.60 -9.94 7.27
CA SER A 35 7.96 -10.08 7.80
C SER A 35 8.03 -11.08 8.95
N ASP A 36 7.02 -11.12 9.83
CA ASP A 36 6.89 -12.12 10.89
C ASP A 36 6.79 -13.55 10.32
N HIS A 37 5.96 -13.77 9.30
CA HIS A 37 5.87 -15.05 8.60
C HIS A 37 7.20 -15.49 7.98
N CYS A 38 7.97 -14.55 7.43
CA CYS A 38 9.31 -14.83 6.93
C CYS A 38 10.25 -15.33 8.04
N VAL A 39 10.23 -14.69 9.21
CA VAL A 39 11.02 -15.11 10.37
C VAL A 39 10.67 -16.54 10.79
N GLU A 40 9.38 -16.87 10.85
CA GLU A 40 8.91 -18.19 11.28
C GLU A 40 9.21 -19.30 10.25
N LEU A 41 8.95 -19.04 8.96
CA LEU A 41 9.05 -20.04 7.90
C LEU A 41 10.49 -20.31 7.43
N LEU A 42 11.38 -19.35 7.65
CA LEU A 42 12.78 -19.38 7.21
C LEU A 42 13.77 -19.51 8.39
N ALA A 43 13.27 -19.63 9.62
CA ALA A 43 14.08 -19.65 10.84
C ALA A 43 15.09 -18.48 10.91
N ALA A 44 14.70 -17.32 10.38
CA ALA A 44 15.53 -16.13 10.34
C ALA A 44 15.59 -15.47 11.73
N ARG A 45 16.58 -14.61 11.95
CA ARG A 45 16.67 -13.79 13.16
C ARG A 45 15.72 -12.61 13.11
N ALA A 46 15.61 -12.03 11.92
CA ALA A 46 14.73 -10.93 11.60
C ALA A 46 14.47 -10.94 10.09
N ALA A 47 13.41 -10.28 9.66
CA ALA A 47 13.15 -9.99 8.26
C ALA A 47 12.56 -8.59 8.16
N GLY A 48 12.65 -7.99 6.99
CA GLY A 48 12.03 -6.69 6.77
C GLY A 48 11.88 -6.35 5.30
N ILE A 49 10.95 -5.46 5.03
CA ILE A 49 10.56 -5.00 3.71
C ILE A 49 10.92 -3.53 3.60
N MET A 50 11.61 -3.19 2.51
CA MET A 50 11.88 -1.83 2.08
C MET A 50 10.95 -1.52 0.91
N LEU A 51 10.07 -0.53 1.07
CA LEU A 51 9.32 0.02 -0.06
C LEU A 51 10.14 1.13 -0.72
N VAL A 52 10.13 1.14 -2.05
CA VAL A 52 10.88 2.08 -2.87
C VAL A 52 9.91 2.80 -3.79
N ASP A 53 10.00 4.13 -3.80
CA ASP A 53 9.27 4.99 -4.72
C ASP A 53 10.26 5.92 -5.44
N THR A 54 10.11 6.07 -6.75
CA THR A 54 11.01 6.87 -7.59
C THR A 54 12.51 6.55 -7.39
N GLY A 55 12.83 5.28 -7.11
CA GLY A 55 14.20 4.81 -6.88
C GLY A 55 14.78 5.14 -5.50
N ARG A 56 13.97 5.62 -4.55
CA ARG A 56 14.39 5.91 -3.18
C ARG A 56 13.58 5.13 -2.14
N PRO A 57 14.19 4.61 -1.07
CA PRO A 57 13.46 4.03 0.04
C PRO A 57 12.49 5.05 0.64
N VAL A 58 11.23 4.68 0.79
CA VAL A 58 10.17 5.55 1.36
C VAL A 58 9.55 5.02 2.63
N SER A 59 9.63 3.71 2.87
CA SER A 59 9.07 3.09 4.07
C SER A 59 9.77 1.77 4.36
N PHE A 60 9.81 1.43 5.64
CA PHE A 60 10.34 0.18 6.15
C PHE A 60 9.28 -0.50 7.01
N ALA A 61 9.11 -1.80 6.81
CA ALA A 61 8.37 -2.66 7.73
C ALA A 61 9.31 -3.77 8.18
N ALA A 62 9.31 -4.08 9.47
CA ALA A 62 10.21 -5.05 10.05
C ALA A 62 9.42 -6.09 10.84
N SER A 63 9.94 -7.31 10.96
CA SER A 63 9.38 -8.31 11.86
C SER A 63 9.36 -7.78 13.30
N ARG A 64 8.27 -8.02 14.04
CA ARG A 64 8.10 -7.60 15.44
C ARG A 64 9.21 -8.14 16.32
N ARG A 65 9.58 -9.40 16.10
CA ARG A 65 10.72 -9.99 16.78
C ARG A 65 12.00 -9.35 16.22
N ARG A 66 12.77 -8.72 17.10
CA ARG A 66 14.02 -8.02 16.74
C ARG A 66 13.79 -6.88 15.73
N GLU A 67 12.69 -6.15 15.87
CA GLU A 67 12.32 -5.01 15.02
C GLU A 67 13.47 -4.00 14.87
N GLU A 68 14.11 -3.60 15.98
CA GLU A 68 15.26 -2.69 15.98
C GLU A 68 16.41 -3.18 15.10
N VAL A 69 16.68 -4.49 15.08
CA VAL A 69 17.73 -5.09 14.24
C VAL A 69 17.36 -4.98 12.77
N ALA A 70 16.13 -5.36 12.41
CA ALA A 70 15.69 -5.29 11.02
C ALA A 70 15.66 -3.84 10.52
N LEU A 71 15.14 -2.89 11.31
CA LEU A 71 15.11 -1.48 10.93
C LEU A 71 16.51 -0.90 10.76
N ASP A 72 17.43 -1.18 11.69
CA ASP A 72 18.83 -0.72 11.59
C ASP A 72 19.50 -1.23 10.30
N LEU A 73 19.30 -2.51 9.96
CA LEU A 73 19.85 -3.11 8.76
C LEU A 73 19.17 -2.67 7.46
N LEU A 74 17.88 -2.33 7.49
CA LEU A 74 17.20 -1.74 6.34
C LEU A 74 17.70 -0.30 6.09
N GLN A 75 17.87 0.48 7.16
CA GLN A 75 18.36 1.85 7.09
C GLN A 75 19.82 1.94 6.64
N ALA A 76 20.65 0.97 7.00
CA ALA A 76 22.06 0.88 6.58
C ALA A 76 22.25 0.79 5.05
N GLN A 77 21.19 0.46 4.31
CA GLN A 77 21.26 0.21 2.87
C GLN A 77 21.02 1.48 2.04
N HIS A 78 21.02 2.68 2.63
CA HIS A 78 20.77 3.94 1.90
C HIS A 78 21.76 4.20 0.74
N ALA A 79 23.01 3.75 0.89
CA ALA A 79 24.08 3.90 -0.11
C ALA A 79 24.42 2.61 -0.86
N GLY A 80 23.69 1.52 -0.60
CA GLY A 80 23.95 0.21 -1.21
C GLY A 80 23.65 -0.94 -0.25
N GLY A 81 23.04 -2.01 -0.76
CA GLY A 81 22.67 -3.16 0.05
C GLY A 81 21.87 -4.20 -0.73
N PRO A 82 21.64 -5.39 -0.14
CA PRO A 82 20.86 -6.46 -0.77
C PRO A 82 19.48 -6.02 -1.27
N CYS A 83 18.74 -5.20 -0.52
CA CYS A 83 17.44 -4.66 -0.94
C CYS A 83 17.56 -3.81 -2.19
N LEU A 84 18.52 -2.88 -2.22
CA LEU A 84 18.70 -1.97 -3.35
C LEU A 84 19.18 -2.72 -4.59
N ASP A 85 20.06 -3.71 -4.43
CA ASP A 85 20.54 -4.53 -5.54
C ASP A 85 19.41 -5.39 -6.12
N SER A 86 18.60 -6.00 -5.25
CA SER A 86 17.41 -6.76 -5.67
C SER A 86 16.36 -5.89 -6.34
N TYR A 87 16.11 -4.68 -5.81
CA TYR A 87 15.22 -3.71 -6.43
C TYR A 87 15.76 -3.17 -7.76
N ALA A 88 17.06 -2.90 -7.88
CA ALA A 88 17.63 -2.34 -9.11
C ALA A 88 17.64 -3.37 -10.26
N SER A 89 17.92 -4.63 -9.93
CA SER A 89 17.95 -5.73 -10.90
C SER A 89 16.58 -6.33 -11.20
N GLY A 90 15.64 -6.24 -10.26
CA GLY A 90 14.39 -6.97 -10.30
C GLY A 90 14.54 -8.49 -10.05
N GLU A 91 15.72 -8.93 -9.62
CA GLU A 91 16.07 -10.33 -9.40
C GLU A 91 16.42 -10.60 -7.93
N PRO A 92 16.28 -11.85 -7.45
CA PRO A 92 16.75 -12.22 -6.11
C PRO A 92 18.26 -12.05 -5.96
N VAL A 93 18.68 -11.48 -4.83
CA VAL A 93 20.05 -11.59 -4.34
C VAL A 93 20.14 -12.91 -3.58
N PRO A 94 20.93 -13.90 -4.06
CA PRO A 94 21.03 -15.20 -3.39
C PRO A 94 21.66 -15.07 -2.00
N PRO A 95 21.58 -16.10 -1.14
CA PRO A 95 22.21 -16.07 0.17
C PRO A 95 23.71 -15.75 0.11
N VAL A 96 24.07 -14.61 0.70
CA VAL A 96 25.44 -14.10 0.80
C VAL A 96 25.90 -14.16 2.25
N SER A 97 27.07 -14.74 2.47
CA SER A 97 27.71 -14.66 3.78
C SER A 97 28.25 -13.25 4.03
N ILE A 98 27.88 -12.64 5.15
CA ILE A 98 28.32 -11.30 5.56
C ILE A 98 29.82 -11.26 5.90
N ARG A 99 30.39 -12.41 6.28
CA ARG A 99 31.79 -12.51 6.73
C ARG A 99 32.81 -12.51 5.60
N VAL A 100 32.39 -12.68 4.34
CA VAL A 100 33.32 -12.73 3.20
C VAL A 100 33.71 -11.33 2.75
N ALA A 101 34.98 -11.16 2.35
CA ALA A 101 35.52 -9.86 1.94
C ALA A 101 34.74 -9.21 0.78
N HIS A 102 34.17 -10.02 -0.13
CA HIS A 102 33.35 -9.51 -1.23
C HIS A 102 32.07 -8.81 -0.75
N ALA A 103 31.42 -9.31 0.30
CA ALA A 103 30.24 -8.66 0.87
C ALA A 103 30.61 -7.30 1.49
N ALA A 104 31.72 -7.24 2.24
CA ALA A 104 32.21 -5.99 2.82
C ALA A 104 32.63 -4.95 1.78
N ALA A 105 33.13 -5.39 0.62
CA ALA A 105 33.45 -4.49 -0.50
C ALA A 105 32.19 -3.98 -1.22
N ARG A 106 31.16 -4.83 -1.36
CA ARG A 106 29.92 -4.52 -2.07
C ARG A 106 28.95 -3.68 -1.24
N TRP A 107 28.81 -3.98 0.06
CA TRP A 107 27.88 -3.31 0.97
C TRP A 107 28.55 -2.94 2.31
N PRO A 108 29.50 -1.98 2.34
CA PRO A 108 30.36 -1.75 3.50
C PRO A 108 29.58 -1.44 4.79
N GLU A 109 28.68 -0.44 4.75
CA GLU A 109 27.91 -0.01 5.92
C GLU A 109 26.92 -1.09 6.38
N PHE A 110 26.23 -1.73 5.44
CA PHE A 110 25.33 -2.83 5.74
C PHE A 110 26.07 -4.01 6.41
N THR A 111 27.21 -4.43 5.86
CA THR A 111 28.01 -5.52 6.41
C THR A 111 28.51 -5.18 7.81
N GLU A 112 28.96 -3.95 8.05
CA GLU A 112 29.37 -3.50 9.37
C GLU A 112 28.23 -3.61 10.40
N ARG A 113 27.03 -3.09 10.07
CA ARG A 113 25.87 -3.19 10.98
C ARG A 113 25.40 -4.64 11.16
N ALA A 114 25.40 -5.44 10.09
CA ALA A 114 25.01 -6.86 10.13
C ALA A 114 25.88 -7.67 11.10
N LEU A 115 27.20 -7.42 11.11
CA LEU A 115 28.13 -8.08 12.02
C LEU A 115 27.87 -7.72 13.49
N ARG A 116 27.47 -6.48 13.79
CA ARG A 116 27.12 -6.05 15.17
C ARG A 116 25.87 -6.76 15.71
N HIS A 117 25.01 -7.27 14.83
CA HIS A 117 23.75 -7.94 15.17
C HIS A 117 23.79 -9.47 15.09
N ASP A 118 25.00 -10.05 14.96
CA ASP A 118 25.25 -11.48 14.79
C ASP A 118 24.61 -12.08 13.52
N ILE A 119 24.47 -11.29 12.46
CA ILE A 119 24.02 -11.77 11.15
C ILE A 119 25.20 -12.37 10.38
N VAL A 120 25.04 -13.61 9.92
CA VAL A 120 26.08 -14.32 9.17
C VAL A 120 25.73 -14.49 7.71
N SER A 121 24.43 -14.55 7.39
CA SER A 121 23.96 -14.64 6.01
C SER A 121 22.73 -13.76 5.81
N THR A 122 22.58 -13.25 4.59
CA THR A 122 21.39 -12.50 4.17
C THR A 122 21.05 -12.83 2.73
N PHE A 123 19.78 -12.67 2.38
CA PHE A 123 19.31 -12.67 1.00
C PHE A 123 18.13 -11.73 0.85
N ALA A 124 17.96 -11.21 -0.36
CA ALA A 124 16.86 -10.31 -0.70
C ALA A 124 16.08 -10.84 -1.90
N VAL A 125 14.78 -10.61 -1.89
CA VAL A 125 13.90 -10.89 -3.02
C VAL A 125 13.10 -9.64 -3.39
N PRO A 126 12.84 -9.39 -4.67
CA PRO A 126 12.09 -8.22 -5.10
C PRO A 126 10.61 -8.37 -4.71
N LEU A 127 10.02 -7.29 -4.19
CA LEU A 127 8.56 -7.15 -4.13
C LEU A 127 8.10 -6.63 -5.48
N ARG A 128 7.47 -7.49 -6.29
CA ARG A 128 7.08 -7.16 -7.66
C ARG A 128 5.70 -7.68 -8.04
N ARG A 129 5.01 -6.93 -8.90
CA ARG A 129 3.75 -7.37 -9.51
C ARG A 129 3.67 -6.92 -10.96
N HIS A 130 3.49 -7.87 -11.88
CA HIS A 130 3.42 -7.63 -13.34
C HIS A 130 4.58 -6.77 -13.87
N GLY A 131 5.80 -7.02 -13.38
CA GLY A 131 7.01 -6.28 -13.78
C GLY A 131 7.19 -4.91 -13.10
N THR A 132 6.23 -4.43 -12.32
CA THR A 132 6.43 -3.23 -11.48
C THR A 132 7.10 -3.62 -10.16
N LEU A 133 8.24 -3.01 -9.86
CA LEU A 133 8.97 -3.18 -8.61
C LEU A 133 8.46 -2.18 -7.57
N LEU A 134 8.05 -2.71 -6.41
CA LEU A 134 7.52 -1.94 -5.28
C LEU A 134 8.56 -1.78 -4.16
N GLY A 135 9.58 -2.62 -4.14
CA GLY A 135 10.55 -2.71 -3.06
C GLY A 135 11.28 -4.04 -3.04
N ALA A 136 11.80 -4.41 -1.87
CA ALA A 136 12.45 -5.70 -1.64
C ALA A 136 12.20 -6.20 -0.21
N LEU A 137 12.09 -7.51 -0.05
CA LEU A 137 12.08 -8.23 1.22
C LEU A 137 13.50 -8.72 1.48
N ASN A 138 14.04 -8.46 2.66
CA ASN A 138 15.35 -8.93 3.09
C ASN A 138 15.25 -9.81 4.32
N VAL A 139 15.97 -10.92 4.29
CA VAL A 139 15.97 -11.93 5.35
C VAL A 139 17.36 -11.96 6.00
N PHE A 140 17.38 -11.93 7.33
CA PHE A 140 18.61 -11.86 8.13
C PHE A 140 18.77 -13.16 8.92
N VAL A 141 19.77 -13.96 8.56
CA VAL A 141 19.99 -15.29 9.13
C VAL A 141 21.13 -15.25 10.17
N PRO A 142 20.89 -15.72 11.40
CA PRO A 142 21.90 -15.75 12.44
C PRO A 142 22.85 -16.93 12.27
N THR A 143 23.96 -16.92 13.01
CA THR A 143 24.68 -18.16 13.32
C THR A 143 23.73 -19.12 14.04
N LEU A 144 23.45 -20.29 13.44
CA LEU A 144 22.88 -21.41 14.20
C LEU A 144 23.98 -21.97 15.13
N PRO A 145 23.70 -22.33 16.40
CA PRO A 145 24.61 -23.18 17.14
C PRO A 145 24.76 -24.47 16.36
N ASP A 146 26.01 -24.82 16.10
CA ASP A 146 26.46 -25.98 15.34
C ASP A 146 25.58 -27.18 15.68
N ARG A 147 24.71 -27.60 14.74
CA ARG A 147 23.96 -28.84 14.90
C ARG A 147 24.97 -29.95 14.64
N THR A 148 25.70 -30.30 15.69
CA THR A 148 26.66 -31.40 15.78
C THR A 148 26.26 -32.57 14.87
N GLY A 149 27.05 -32.75 13.81
CA GLY A 149 26.87 -33.79 12.81
C GLY A 149 28.03 -33.84 11.81
N SER A 150 29.25 -34.00 12.32
CA SER A 150 30.53 -34.27 11.64
C SER A 150 31.32 -33.06 11.10
N PRO A 151 32.51 -32.77 11.66
CA PRO A 151 33.49 -31.88 11.06
C PRO A 151 34.20 -32.63 9.94
N GLY A 152 33.92 -32.30 8.68
CA GLY A 152 34.64 -32.95 7.58
C GLY A 152 34.20 -32.70 6.14
N ALA A 153 33.12 -31.97 5.87
CA ALA A 153 32.74 -31.65 4.50
C ALA A 153 32.88 -30.14 4.23
N ALA A 154 34.02 -29.76 3.66
CA ALA A 154 34.09 -28.54 2.86
C ALA A 154 33.10 -28.73 1.70
N VAL A 155 31.94 -28.09 1.80
CA VAL A 155 30.95 -28.09 0.72
C VAL A 155 31.28 -26.91 -0.20
N GLU A 156 32.14 -27.18 -1.18
CA GLU A 156 32.11 -26.47 -2.45
C GLU A 156 30.83 -26.89 -3.18
N GLY A 157 29.85 -25.98 -3.27
CA GLY A 157 28.57 -26.22 -3.93
C GLY A 157 27.39 -25.89 -3.02
N GLY A 158 26.79 -24.71 -3.21
CA GLY A 158 25.69 -24.19 -2.39
C GLY A 158 24.66 -25.27 -2.05
N THR A 159 24.40 -25.43 -0.75
CA THR A 159 23.44 -26.40 -0.23
C THR A 159 22.05 -26.13 -0.81
N PRO A 160 21.31 -27.15 -1.29
CA PRO A 160 19.96 -27.01 -1.85
C PRO A 160 18.92 -26.47 -0.85
N ALA A 161 19.28 -26.34 0.43
CA ALA A 161 18.49 -25.64 1.44
C ALA A 161 18.33 -24.13 1.15
N SER A 162 19.28 -23.49 0.44
CA SER A 162 19.26 -22.04 0.16
C SER A 162 18.26 -21.62 -0.92
N ALA A 163 18.10 -22.41 -2.00
CA ALA A 163 17.19 -22.07 -3.10
C ALA A 163 15.72 -22.17 -2.70
N ALA A 164 15.37 -23.18 -1.89
CA ALA A 164 14.01 -23.34 -1.38
C ALA A 164 13.58 -22.19 -0.44
N GLU A 165 14.50 -21.67 0.38
CA GLU A 165 14.26 -20.52 1.25
C GLU A 165 14.01 -19.23 0.45
N VAL A 166 14.80 -19.01 -0.61
CA VAL A 166 14.58 -17.89 -1.54
C VAL A 166 13.21 -18.01 -2.22
N LEU A 167 12.80 -19.21 -2.65
CA LEU A 167 11.48 -19.43 -3.26
C LEU A 167 10.34 -19.14 -2.28
N VAL A 168 10.46 -19.56 -1.02
CA VAL A 168 9.45 -19.26 0.02
C VAL A 168 9.38 -17.75 0.28
N ALA A 169 10.52 -17.08 0.40
CA ALA A 169 10.55 -15.63 0.57
C ALA A 169 9.96 -14.90 -0.65
N GLN A 170 10.26 -15.36 -1.87
CA GLN A 170 9.69 -14.79 -3.09
C GLN A 170 8.17 -14.97 -3.12
N ALA A 171 7.65 -16.15 -2.76
CA ALA A 171 6.22 -16.39 -2.73
C ALA A 171 5.50 -15.44 -1.74
N LEU A 172 6.08 -15.21 -0.56
CA LEU A 172 5.56 -14.24 0.41
C LEU A 172 5.66 -12.79 -0.09
N ALA A 173 6.77 -12.43 -0.73
CA ALA A 173 6.96 -11.11 -1.33
C ALA A 173 5.96 -10.85 -2.48
N ASP A 174 5.70 -11.85 -3.31
CA ASP A 174 4.73 -11.78 -4.40
C ASP A 174 3.31 -11.64 -3.86
N ALA A 175 2.94 -12.42 -2.83
CA ALA A 175 1.64 -12.31 -2.17
C ALA A 175 1.44 -10.92 -1.55
N ALA A 176 2.46 -10.39 -0.85
CA ALA A 176 2.42 -9.03 -0.29
C ALA A 176 2.32 -7.95 -1.38
N ALA A 177 3.01 -8.14 -2.51
CA ALA A 177 2.92 -7.22 -3.66
C ALA A 177 1.52 -7.26 -4.32
N VAL A 178 0.87 -8.43 -4.35
CA VAL A 178 -0.53 -8.57 -4.76
C VAL A 178 -1.42 -7.79 -3.79
N GLY A 179 -1.27 -8.02 -2.49
CA GLY A 179 -2.04 -7.34 -1.45
C GLY A 179 -1.94 -5.81 -1.53
N LEU A 180 -0.72 -5.28 -1.55
CA LEU A 180 -0.47 -3.84 -1.59
C LEU A 180 -1.09 -3.16 -2.83
N ARG A 181 -1.04 -3.81 -4.00
CA ARG A 181 -1.66 -3.28 -5.22
C ARG A 181 -3.18 -3.38 -5.20
N ASN A 182 -3.74 -4.50 -4.71
CA ASN A 182 -5.19 -4.65 -4.57
C ASN A 182 -5.76 -3.55 -3.68
N HIS A 183 -5.10 -3.26 -2.55
CA HIS A 183 -5.52 -2.17 -1.66
C HIS A 183 -5.49 -0.80 -2.35
N ARG A 184 -4.41 -0.46 -3.07
CA ARG A 184 -4.32 0.81 -3.81
C ARG A 184 -5.43 0.96 -4.85
N GLU A 185 -5.65 -0.08 -5.65
CA GLU A 185 -6.70 -0.11 -6.67
C GLU A 185 -8.10 -0.01 -6.02
N TYR A 186 -8.35 -0.77 -4.95
CA TYR A 186 -9.60 -0.74 -4.19
C TYR A 186 -9.91 0.64 -3.61
N THR A 187 -8.93 1.28 -2.97
CA THR A 187 -9.07 2.64 -2.41
C THR A 187 -9.36 3.66 -3.52
N GLN A 188 -8.64 3.59 -4.64
CA GLN A 188 -8.87 4.47 -5.78
C GLN A 188 -10.28 4.30 -6.37
N TYR A 189 -10.75 3.06 -6.54
CA TYR A 189 -12.10 2.78 -7.02
C TYR A 189 -13.17 3.26 -6.04
N ARG A 190 -13.00 3.07 -4.73
CA ARG A 190 -13.96 3.58 -3.72
C ARG A 190 -14.03 5.10 -3.72
N THR A 191 -12.89 5.79 -3.77
CA THR A 191 -12.86 7.26 -3.86
C THR A 191 -13.56 7.75 -5.12
N LEU A 192 -13.26 7.15 -6.28
CA LEU A 192 -13.91 7.51 -7.55
C LEU A 192 -15.42 7.23 -7.50
N SER A 193 -15.82 6.07 -6.99
CA SER A 193 -17.23 5.69 -6.87
C SER A 193 -17.99 6.66 -5.95
N ALA A 194 -17.41 7.04 -4.81
CA ALA A 194 -18.00 8.01 -3.90
C ALA A 194 -18.13 9.40 -4.55
N GLN A 195 -17.11 9.86 -5.28
CA GLN A 195 -17.18 11.13 -6.03
C GLN A 195 -18.26 11.11 -7.11
N LEU A 196 -18.41 10.00 -7.84
CA LEU A 196 -19.45 9.84 -8.85
C LEU A 196 -20.86 9.79 -8.22
N GLN A 197 -21.02 9.06 -7.12
CA GLN A 197 -22.28 9.00 -6.38
C GLN A 197 -22.68 10.36 -5.82
N GLU A 198 -21.74 11.13 -5.28
CA GLU A 198 -22.01 12.49 -4.80
C GLU A 198 -22.40 13.41 -5.97
N ALA A 199 -21.69 13.35 -7.09
CA ALA A 199 -22.03 14.14 -8.27
C ALA A 199 -23.42 13.80 -8.83
N LEU A 200 -23.78 12.52 -8.90
CA LEU A 200 -25.11 12.07 -9.32
C LEU A 200 -26.20 12.53 -8.34
N SER A 201 -25.96 12.37 -7.04
CA SER A 201 -26.91 12.77 -5.99
C SER A 201 -27.12 14.29 -5.98
N SER A 202 -26.05 15.06 -6.14
CA SER A 202 -26.08 16.51 -6.31
C SER A 202 -26.91 16.91 -7.53
N ARG A 203 -26.70 16.27 -8.69
CA ARG A 203 -27.49 16.55 -9.90
C ARG A 203 -28.97 16.27 -9.70
N VAL A 204 -29.33 15.16 -9.07
CA VAL A 204 -30.74 14.84 -8.76
C VAL A 204 -31.38 15.93 -7.90
N ARG A 205 -30.70 16.34 -6.81
CA ARG A 205 -31.20 17.41 -5.93
C ARG A 205 -31.36 18.73 -6.67
N ILE A 206 -30.38 19.10 -7.49
CA ILE A 206 -30.43 20.34 -8.29
C ILE A 206 -31.61 20.32 -9.28
N GLU A 207 -31.83 19.20 -9.98
CA GLU A 207 -32.95 19.04 -10.92
C GLU A 207 -34.31 19.09 -10.21
N GLN A 208 -34.42 18.46 -9.02
CA GLN A 208 -35.62 18.52 -8.19
C GLN A 208 -35.93 19.95 -7.72
N ALA A 209 -34.93 20.64 -7.16
CA ALA A 209 -35.08 22.02 -6.72
C ALA A 209 -35.46 22.95 -7.88
N LYS A 210 -34.81 22.79 -9.04
CA LYS A 210 -35.14 23.52 -10.27
C LYS A 210 -36.60 23.32 -10.68
N GLY A 211 -37.07 22.07 -10.67
CA GLY A 211 -38.47 21.75 -10.98
C GLY A 211 -39.46 22.36 -9.98
N MET A 212 -39.18 22.26 -8.68
CA MET A 212 -40.02 22.86 -7.62
C MET A 212 -40.13 24.38 -7.76
N LEU A 213 -39.03 25.07 -8.04
CA LEU A 213 -39.03 26.53 -8.21
C LEU A 213 -39.73 26.94 -9.51
N ALA A 214 -39.50 26.22 -10.61
CA ALA A 214 -40.15 26.50 -11.89
C ALA A 214 -41.68 26.42 -11.80
N GLU A 215 -42.19 25.35 -11.15
CA GLU A 215 -43.62 25.16 -10.91
C GLU A 215 -44.19 26.24 -9.99
N ARG A 216 -43.58 26.45 -8.82
CA ARG A 216 -44.04 27.44 -7.84
C ARG A 216 -44.05 28.86 -8.40
N TRP A 217 -43.07 29.19 -9.23
CA TRP A 217 -42.90 30.53 -9.75
C TRP A 217 -43.61 30.79 -11.07
N GLY A 218 -44.11 29.74 -11.74
CA GLY A 218 -44.70 29.84 -13.07
C GLY A 218 -43.70 30.27 -14.14
N VAL A 219 -42.42 29.87 -14.01
CA VAL A 219 -41.33 30.26 -14.93
C VAL A 219 -40.71 29.04 -15.61
N ARG A 220 -39.85 29.26 -16.61
CA ARG A 220 -39.11 28.17 -17.23
C ARG A 220 -38.09 27.60 -16.25
N ALA A 221 -37.80 26.30 -16.38
CA ALA A 221 -36.77 25.64 -15.58
C ALA A 221 -35.40 26.31 -15.69
N ASP A 222 -35.07 26.88 -16.84
CA ASP A 222 -33.82 27.61 -17.05
C ASP A 222 -33.74 28.89 -16.20
N ASP A 223 -34.83 29.66 -16.10
CA ASP A 223 -34.91 30.86 -15.27
C ASP A 223 -34.79 30.50 -13.78
N ALA A 224 -35.47 29.44 -13.35
CA ALA A 224 -35.36 28.92 -11.98
C ALA A 224 -33.92 28.46 -11.65
N PHE A 225 -33.23 27.83 -12.61
CA PHE A 225 -31.84 27.41 -12.44
C PHE A 225 -30.86 28.59 -12.38
N VAL A 226 -31.12 29.67 -13.14
CA VAL A 226 -30.34 30.91 -13.06
C VAL A 226 -30.45 31.51 -11.66
N ALA A 227 -31.67 31.61 -11.10
CA ALA A 227 -31.89 32.10 -9.75
C ALA A 227 -31.19 31.24 -8.68
N LEU A 228 -31.33 29.91 -8.76
CA LEU A 228 -30.67 28.96 -7.84
C LEU A 228 -29.13 29.18 -7.83
N ARG A 229 -28.55 29.38 -9.01
CA ARG A 229 -27.10 29.58 -9.20
C ARG A 229 -26.64 30.95 -8.71
N GLN A 230 -27.40 32.00 -8.99
CA GLN A 230 -27.08 33.36 -8.54
C GLN A 230 -27.18 33.48 -7.02
N PHE A 231 -28.20 32.87 -6.42
CA PHE A 231 -28.32 32.76 -4.97
C PHE A 231 -27.12 32.03 -4.36
N ALA A 232 -26.79 30.83 -4.87
CA ALA A 232 -25.62 30.07 -4.41
C ALA A 232 -24.32 30.89 -4.48
N ARG A 233 -24.09 31.59 -5.59
CA ARG A 233 -22.90 32.46 -5.77
C ARG A 233 -22.89 33.64 -4.80
N ARG A 234 -24.00 34.37 -4.65
CA ARG A 234 -24.11 35.54 -3.76
C ARG A 234 -23.85 35.16 -2.31
N HIS A 235 -24.30 33.98 -1.90
CA HIS A 235 -24.14 33.47 -0.54
C HIS A 235 -22.89 32.59 -0.36
N ARG A 236 -22.07 32.41 -1.41
CA ARG A 236 -20.86 31.55 -1.41
C ARG A 236 -21.15 30.11 -0.94
N LEU A 237 -22.33 29.59 -1.29
CA LEU A 237 -22.75 28.24 -0.95
C LEU A 237 -22.57 27.31 -2.15
N PRO A 238 -22.26 26.03 -1.90
CA PRO A 238 -22.40 24.98 -2.90
C PRO A 238 -23.83 24.94 -3.47
N LEU A 239 -23.96 24.76 -4.79
CA LEU A 239 -25.27 24.78 -5.47
C LEU A 239 -26.18 23.65 -4.98
N ASP A 240 -25.60 22.49 -4.67
CA ASP A 240 -26.29 21.34 -4.11
C ASP A 240 -26.86 21.61 -2.71
N ARG A 241 -26.14 22.39 -1.87
CA ARG A 241 -26.64 22.85 -0.56
C ARG A 241 -27.86 23.74 -0.70
N VAL A 242 -27.84 24.66 -1.68
CA VAL A 242 -29.00 25.51 -1.97
C VAL A 242 -30.16 24.67 -2.50
N ALA A 243 -29.89 23.71 -3.39
CA ALA A 243 -30.90 22.79 -3.88
C ALA A 243 -31.54 21.97 -2.76
N SER A 244 -30.76 21.41 -1.84
CA SER A 244 -31.27 20.71 -0.65
C SER A 244 -32.15 21.62 0.19
N ALA A 245 -31.72 22.86 0.44
CA ALA A 245 -32.48 23.78 1.27
C ALA A 245 -33.80 24.23 0.59
N VAL A 246 -33.86 24.27 -0.74
CA VAL A 246 -35.12 24.45 -1.49
C VAL A 246 -36.05 23.26 -1.31
N ILE A 247 -35.52 22.03 -1.45
CA ILE A 247 -36.29 20.79 -1.27
C ILE A 247 -36.84 20.70 0.16
N GLU A 248 -36.02 21.03 1.15
CA GLU A 248 -36.37 21.04 2.58
C GLU A 248 -37.22 22.26 2.99
N ARG A 249 -37.44 23.21 2.08
CA ARG A 249 -38.16 24.48 2.32
C ARG A 249 -37.53 25.33 3.44
N ALA A 250 -36.20 25.27 3.56
CA ALA A 250 -35.38 25.97 4.54
C ALA A 250 -34.75 27.27 4.02
N VAL A 251 -35.01 27.65 2.77
CA VAL A 251 -34.58 28.94 2.19
C VAL A 251 -35.78 29.84 1.93
N ASP A 252 -35.59 31.13 2.17
CA ASP A 252 -36.54 32.17 1.84
C ASP A 252 -36.75 32.30 0.32
N ASP A 253 -37.98 32.03 -0.11
CA ASP A 253 -38.41 32.03 -1.51
C ASP A 253 -38.26 33.42 -2.16
N ALA A 254 -38.48 34.50 -1.41
CA ALA A 254 -38.37 35.87 -1.91
C ALA A 254 -36.91 36.24 -2.21
N ALA A 255 -36.00 35.93 -1.30
CA ALA A 255 -34.57 36.15 -1.47
C ALA A 255 -33.99 35.33 -2.65
N LEU A 256 -34.49 34.11 -2.86
CA LEU A 256 -34.14 33.27 -4.00
C LEU A 256 -34.58 33.89 -5.33
N ARG A 257 -35.80 34.43 -5.39
CA ARG A 257 -36.38 35.05 -6.58
C ARG A 257 -35.70 36.36 -6.95
N GLU A 258 -35.41 37.21 -5.96
CA GLU A 258 -34.66 38.46 -6.14
C GLU A 258 -33.25 38.20 -6.68
N ALA A 259 -32.62 37.12 -6.24
CA ALA A 259 -31.30 36.73 -6.74
C ALA A 259 -31.30 36.41 -8.23
N GLY A 260 -32.44 35.96 -8.79
CA GLY A 260 -32.65 35.60 -10.21
C GLY A 260 -32.72 36.76 -11.20
N GLY A 261 -32.97 37.98 -10.71
CA GLY A 261 -33.30 39.13 -11.57
C GLY A 261 -34.64 38.96 -12.32
N PRO A 262 -35.09 39.96 -13.09
CA PRO A 262 -36.32 39.85 -13.87
C PRO A 262 -36.18 38.75 -14.94
N PRO A 263 -37.25 37.97 -15.22
CA PRO A 263 -37.19 36.85 -16.16
C PRO A 263 -36.77 37.31 -17.56
N SER A 264 -35.82 36.59 -18.16
CA SER A 264 -35.38 36.83 -19.53
C SER A 264 -36.41 36.28 -20.53
N GLY A 265 -37.44 37.10 -20.82
CA GLY A 265 -38.38 36.87 -21.92
C GLY A 265 -39.72 36.27 -21.48
N GLY A 266 -40.79 37.05 -21.66
CA GLY A 266 -42.17 36.56 -21.55
C GLY A 266 -42.55 35.67 -22.75
N PRO A 267 -43.60 34.85 -22.61
CA PRO A 267 -44.04 33.94 -23.68
C PRO A 267 -44.50 34.74 -24.91
N SER A 268 -44.02 34.34 -26.09
CA SER A 268 -44.70 34.57 -27.36
C SER A 268 -45.64 33.41 -27.64
#